data_AF-A0A7J7YJ17-F1
#
_entry.id   AF-A0A7J7YJ17-F1
#
_cell.length_a   1.000
_cell.length_b   1.000
_cell.length_c   1.000
_cell.angle_alpha   90.00
_cell.angle_beta   90.00
_cell.angle_gamma   90.00
#
_symmetry.space_group_name_H-M   'P 1'
#
loop_
_entity.id
_entity.type
_entity.pdbx_description
1 polymer ?
#
loop_
_entity_poly.entity_id
_entity_poly.type
_entity_poly.pdbx_seq_one_letter_code
_entity_poly.pdbx_strand_id
1 'polypeptide(L)'
;MAALGRQVSAWYHLIPLTWARMSRQTPQKKMTASSLCKLTTASTGGGLEEVPCVQDPACRTHLPQCLLEKQSAPVDGGPWEREEVITSLLDMGFSDVHVNELLTVQPGTHPQQVLDIVSELILLGVNPEPVCVALKKSPQLLKLPVMHMKKRSSYLRKLGLGEGKLRRVLHCCPEILTMRQRDIANTVRVLRDKCLFTVQQVTEILHRCPYVLREDPGELEYKFQYAYFRMGVKHADVVRTDFLQYSITKTRQRHTFLERLGRYQTPDKKGQTQVPNPLLRDILRVSEAEFLARTARSSAEEFEVFKKLLAREEEEEPENPMPGDKSTSEDEEDGDGAGEGEL
;
A
#
# COMPACT_ATOMS: atom_id res chain seq x y z
N MET A 1 16.70 61.40 6.14
CA MET A 1 17.92 60.57 6.18
C MET A 1 17.71 59.43 7.18
N ALA A 2 18.00 58.21 6.72
CA ALA A 2 18.16 56.94 7.45
C ALA A 2 16.94 56.28 8.12
N ALA A 3 16.30 55.38 7.38
CA ALA A 3 15.51 54.26 7.89
C ALA A 3 16.47 53.10 8.26
N LEU A 4 16.38 52.56 9.47
CA LEU A 4 17.05 51.30 9.84
C LEU A 4 16.15 50.12 9.47
N GLY A 5 16.37 49.58 8.27
CA GLY A 5 15.85 48.29 7.87
C GLY A 5 16.57 47.17 8.63
N ARG A 6 15.83 46.37 9.40
CA ARG A 6 16.35 45.12 9.97
C ARG A 6 16.42 44.08 8.85
N GLN A 7 17.64 43.66 8.57
CA GLN A 7 17.99 42.59 7.65
C GLN A 7 17.44 41.26 8.19
N VAL A 8 16.37 40.74 7.59
CA VAL A 8 15.95 39.35 7.77
C VAL A 8 16.83 38.54 6.85
N SER A 9 17.82 37.85 7.41
CA SER A 9 18.72 36.99 6.66
C SER A 9 17.92 35.89 5.95
N ALA A 10 18.02 35.85 4.63
CA ALA A 10 17.45 34.82 3.76
C ALA A 10 18.20 33.49 3.97
N TRP A 11 17.63 32.57 4.75
CA TRP A 11 18.17 31.23 4.97
C TRP A 11 17.49 30.15 4.09
N TYR A 12 16.57 30.54 3.22
CA TYR A 12 15.77 29.59 2.41
C TYR A 12 16.41 29.17 1.08
N HIS A 13 17.65 29.56 0.78
CA HIS A 13 18.26 29.32 -0.54
C HIS A 13 19.49 28.39 -0.56
N LEU A 14 19.72 27.58 0.47
CA LEU A 14 20.84 26.65 0.48
C LEU A 14 20.40 25.22 0.78
N ILE A 15 19.75 24.60 -0.22
CA ILE A 15 19.81 23.15 -0.40
C ILE A 15 20.66 22.91 -1.65
N PRO A 16 21.94 22.53 -1.52
CA PRO A 16 22.75 22.16 -2.68
C PRO A 16 22.21 20.86 -3.28
N LEU A 17 21.72 20.93 -4.51
CA LEU A 17 21.39 19.81 -5.37
C LEU A 17 22.67 19.06 -5.79
N THR A 18 23.16 18.15 -4.95
CA THR A 18 24.27 17.23 -5.32
C THR A 18 24.09 15.81 -4.79
N TRP A 19 22.87 15.27 -4.63
CA TRP A 19 22.70 13.98 -3.93
C TRP A 19 22.44 12.74 -4.80
N ALA A 20 22.80 12.80 -6.08
CA ALA A 20 22.86 11.63 -6.95
C ALA A 20 24.26 10.98 -7.00
N ARG A 21 25.01 10.85 -5.89
CA ARG A 21 26.23 10.01 -5.90
C ARG A 21 26.82 9.62 -4.54
N MET A 22 26.07 9.07 -3.59
CA MET A 22 26.70 8.33 -2.49
C MET A 22 25.90 7.10 -2.05
N SER A 23 25.95 6.05 -2.86
CA SER A 23 25.66 4.69 -2.41
C SER A 23 26.58 3.71 -3.11
N ARG A 24 27.83 3.61 -2.63
CA ARG A 24 28.68 2.43 -2.80
C ARG A 24 29.81 2.52 -1.78
N GLN A 25 29.58 1.95 -0.60
CA GLN A 25 30.61 1.36 0.26
C GLN A 25 29.91 0.55 1.36
N THR A 26 29.84 -0.76 1.17
CA THR A 26 29.48 -1.71 2.22
C THR A 26 30.72 -2.00 3.07
N PRO A 27 30.63 -2.08 4.41
CA PRO A 27 31.72 -2.62 5.21
C PRO A 27 31.78 -4.14 5.01
N GLN A 28 32.92 -4.62 4.51
CA GLN A 28 33.29 -6.04 4.48
C GLN A 28 33.18 -6.63 5.89
N LYS A 29 32.34 -7.66 6.05
CA LYS A 29 32.46 -8.62 7.16
C LYS A 29 32.90 -9.97 6.61
N LYS A 30 34.08 -10.37 7.06
CA LYS A 30 34.71 -11.67 6.87
C LYS A 30 33.74 -12.78 7.26
N MET A 31 33.56 -13.77 6.40
CA MET A 31 32.97 -15.06 6.79
C MET A 31 33.83 -16.19 6.23
N THR A 32 34.24 -17.04 7.16
CA THR A 32 35.10 -18.21 7.05
C THR A 32 34.46 -19.32 6.22
N ALA A 33 35.29 -20.02 5.45
CA ALA A 33 34.93 -21.12 4.58
C ALA A 33 34.68 -22.42 5.35
N SER A 34 33.67 -23.19 4.93
CA SER A 34 33.65 -24.64 5.10
C SER A 34 32.93 -25.32 3.92
N SER A 35 33.75 -25.90 3.05
CA SER A 35 33.58 -27.14 2.28
C SER A 35 32.19 -27.54 1.75
N LEU A 36 32.05 -27.47 0.42
CA LEU A 36 31.20 -28.36 -0.38
C LEU A 36 31.85 -29.76 -0.47
N CYS A 37 31.11 -30.80 -0.08
CA CYS A 37 31.40 -32.17 -0.51
C CYS A 37 30.70 -32.44 -1.86
N LYS A 38 31.50 -32.65 -2.90
CA LYS A 38 31.11 -33.33 -4.14
C LYS A 38 31.17 -34.84 -3.91
N LEU A 39 30.23 -35.60 -4.42
CA LEU A 39 30.46 -36.99 -4.84
C LEU A 39 29.61 -37.33 -6.06
N THR A 40 30.31 -37.64 -7.15
CA THR A 40 29.86 -38.48 -8.26
C THR A 40 30.88 -39.62 -8.34
N THR A 41 30.44 -40.89 -8.42
CA THR A 41 30.87 -41.92 -9.42
C THR A 41 30.47 -43.36 -9.02
N ALA A 42 29.81 -44.02 -9.98
CA ALA A 42 30.06 -45.38 -10.53
C ALA A 42 29.69 -46.70 -9.78
N SER A 43 28.76 -47.41 -10.43
CA SER A 43 28.86 -48.77 -11.02
C SER A 43 28.56 -50.06 -10.22
N THR A 44 27.90 -50.97 -10.96
CA THR A 44 27.78 -52.46 -10.84
C THR A 44 26.63 -52.98 -9.97
N GLY A 45 25.74 -53.90 -10.37
CA GLY A 45 25.46 -54.61 -11.63
C GLY A 45 24.37 -55.68 -11.39
N GLY A 46 23.69 -56.12 -12.46
CA GLY A 46 22.79 -57.30 -12.53
C GLY A 46 21.33 -57.04 -12.13
N GLY A 47 20.29 -57.49 -12.85
CA GLY A 47 20.19 -58.29 -14.07
C GLY A 47 18.71 -58.65 -14.32
N LEU A 48 18.35 -58.85 -15.60
CA LEU A 48 17.16 -59.56 -16.15
C LEU A 48 15.78 -58.99 -15.75
N GLU A 49 14.84 -58.67 -16.64
CA GLU A 49 14.42 -59.35 -17.86
C GLU A 49 13.62 -58.38 -18.76
N GLU A 50 13.60 -58.69 -20.05
CA GLU A 50 13.20 -57.88 -21.20
C GLU A 50 11.72 -58.07 -21.63
N VAL A 51 11.00 -56.94 -21.83
CA VAL A 51 10.03 -56.52 -22.91
C VAL A 51 8.98 -57.51 -23.50
N PRO A 52 8.02 -57.12 -24.39
CA PRO A 52 7.42 -55.83 -24.73
C PRO A 52 5.87 -55.77 -24.89
N CYS A 53 5.41 -54.53 -25.00
CA CYS A 53 4.12 -54.00 -25.50
C CYS A 53 3.75 -54.44 -26.95
N VAL A 54 2.46 -54.67 -27.26
CA VAL A 54 1.80 -54.34 -28.56
C VAL A 54 0.28 -54.14 -28.38
N GLN A 55 -0.29 -53.25 -29.20
CA GLN A 55 -1.66 -52.70 -29.31
C GLN A 55 -2.69 -53.63 -30.00
N ASP A 56 -4.00 -53.45 -29.66
CA ASP A 56 -5.33 -53.53 -30.39
C ASP A 56 -5.52 -54.37 -31.71
N PRO A 57 -6.74 -54.65 -32.30
CA PRO A 57 -8.13 -54.29 -31.98
C PRO A 57 -9.27 -55.35 -32.28
N ALA A 58 -10.54 -54.92 -32.08
CA ALA A 58 -11.77 -55.18 -32.90
C ALA A 58 -12.77 -56.34 -32.61
N CYS A 59 -13.98 -55.92 -32.19
CA CYS A 59 -15.36 -56.22 -32.70
C CYS A 59 -15.92 -57.67 -32.82
N ARG A 60 -17.03 -57.98 -32.13
CA ARG A 60 -18.44 -58.02 -32.69
C ARG A 60 -19.53 -58.65 -31.77
N THR A 61 -20.63 -57.89 -31.61
CA THR A 61 -22.09 -58.24 -31.56
C THR A 61 -22.69 -59.23 -30.53
N HIS A 62 -23.64 -58.79 -29.68
CA HIS A 62 -25.12 -58.86 -29.88
C HIS A 62 -25.94 -58.23 -28.70
N LEU A 63 -26.97 -57.45 -29.06
CA LEU A 63 -28.03 -56.74 -28.27
C LEU A 63 -29.01 -57.67 -27.49
N PRO A 64 -30.03 -57.17 -26.76
CA PRO A 64 -30.12 -56.06 -25.79
C PRO A 64 -30.90 -56.46 -24.51
N GLN A 65 -30.75 -55.74 -23.39
CA GLN A 65 -31.79 -55.68 -22.36
C GLN A 65 -32.06 -54.24 -21.95
N CYS A 66 -33.26 -53.81 -22.30
CA CYS A 66 -33.87 -52.54 -21.94
C CYS A 66 -34.27 -52.63 -20.46
N LEU A 67 -33.57 -51.90 -19.59
CA LEU A 67 -34.07 -51.58 -18.26
C LEU A 67 -34.14 -50.07 -18.12
N LEU A 68 -35.39 -49.64 -18.04
CA LEU A 68 -35.90 -48.31 -17.75
C LEU A 68 -35.20 -47.74 -16.50
N GLU A 69 -34.11 -47.00 -16.70
CA GLU A 69 -33.59 -46.09 -15.67
C GLU A 69 -34.61 -44.99 -15.44
N LYS A 70 -35.23 -45.10 -14.27
CA LYS A 70 -36.10 -44.11 -13.67
C LYS A 70 -35.29 -42.81 -13.56
N GLN A 71 -35.52 -41.88 -14.47
CA GLN A 71 -35.03 -40.52 -14.35
C GLN A 71 -35.62 -39.94 -13.06
N SER A 72 -34.79 -39.84 -12.02
CA SER A 72 -35.10 -39.04 -10.85
C SER A 72 -35.17 -37.58 -11.31
N ALA A 73 -36.34 -36.98 -11.10
CA ALA A 73 -36.58 -35.55 -11.26
C ALA A 73 -35.58 -34.73 -10.42
N PRO A 74 -35.28 -33.47 -10.81
CA PRO A 74 -34.39 -32.62 -10.03
C PRO A 74 -35.02 -32.40 -8.65
N VAL A 75 -34.27 -32.74 -7.60
CA VAL A 75 -34.63 -32.40 -6.23
C VAL A 75 -34.62 -30.88 -6.15
N ASP A 76 -35.80 -30.29 -5.94
CA ASP A 76 -35.99 -28.87 -5.67
C ASP A 76 -35.33 -28.52 -4.33
N GLY A 77 -34.03 -28.20 -4.37
CA GLY A 77 -33.17 -27.96 -3.21
C GLY A 77 -33.29 -26.56 -2.58
N GLY A 78 -34.22 -25.72 -3.06
CA GLY A 78 -34.28 -24.30 -2.69
C GLY A 78 -34.56 -23.98 -1.22
N PRO A 79 -35.50 -24.65 -0.52
CA PRO A 79 -35.83 -24.31 0.87
C PRO A 79 -34.81 -24.82 1.89
N TRP A 80 -34.30 -26.04 1.70
CA TRP A 80 -33.40 -26.70 2.64
C TRP A 80 -32.01 -26.05 2.68
N GLU A 81 -31.48 -25.68 1.51
CA GLU A 81 -30.18 -25.01 1.41
C GLU A 81 -30.17 -23.63 2.11
N ARG A 82 -31.30 -22.91 2.06
CA ARG A 82 -31.42 -21.62 2.72
C ARG A 82 -31.40 -21.74 4.25
N GLU A 83 -32.04 -22.76 4.80
CA GLU A 83 -32.08 -23.01 6.25
C GLU A 83 -30.70 -23.43 6.79
N GLU A 84 -29.96 -24.23 6.03
CA GLU A 84 -28.57 -24.61 6.35
C GLU A 84 -27.65 -23.38 6.37
N VAL A 85 -27.82 -22.47 5.40
CA VAL A 85 -27.08 -21.20 5.35
C VAL A 85 -27.41 -20.31 6.54
N ILE A 86 -28.68 -20.17 6.91
CA ILE A 86 -29.11 -19.40 8.08
C ILE A 86 -28.46 -19.96 9.34
N THR A 87 -28.55 -21.28 9.55
CA THR A 87 -27.95 -21.97 10.69
C THR A 87 -26.43 -21.72 10.75
N SER A 88 -25.74 -21.86 9.63
CA SER A 88 -24.29 -21.63 9.55
C SER A 88 -23.90 -20.19 9.89
N LEU A 89 -24.70 -19.20 9.48
CA LEU A 89 -24.44 -17.80 9.82
C LEU A 89 -24.71 -17.53 11.31
N LEU A 90 -25.75 -18.12 11.90
CA LEU A 90 -26.00 -18.03 13.34
C LEU A 90 -24.85 -18.65 14.15
N ASP A 91 -24.33 -19.80 13.73
CA ASP A 91 -23.19 -20.48 14.35
C ASP A 91 -21.89 -19.66 14.29
N MET A 92 -21.74 -18.80 13.27
CA MET A 92 -20.64 -17.83 13.18
C MET A 92 -20.81 -16.60 14.09
N GLY A 93 -21.94 -16.51 14.81
CA GLY A 93 -22.23 -15.45 15.78
C GLY A 93 -22.96 -14.24 15.20
N PHE A 94 -23.63 -14.38 14.05
CA PHE A 94 -24.54 -13.35 13.53
C PHE A 94 -25.89 -13.42 14.27
N SER A 95 -26.56 -12.28 14.44
CA SER A 95 -27.94 -12.25 14.94
C SER A 95 -28.95 -12.55 13.83
N ASP A 96 -30.17 -12.96 14.18
CA ASP A 96 -31.26 -13.15 13.19
C ASP A 96 -31.49 -11.92 12.32
N VAL A 97 -31.37 -10.72 12.92
CA VAL A 97 -31.48 -9.45 12.19
C VAL A 97 -30.37 -9.33 11.15
N HIS A 98 -29.12 -9.61 11.53
CA HIS A 98 -27.98 -9.56 10.62
C HIS A 98 -28.06 -10.60 9.51
N VAL A 99 -28.54 -11.81 9.81
CA VAL A 99 -28.71 -12.86 8.80
C VAL A 99 -29.71 -12.43 7.74
N ASN A 100 -30.88 -11.95 8.18
CA ASN A 100 -31.91 -11.44 7.28
C ASN A 100 -31.40 -10.26 6.44
N GLU A 101 -30.65 -9.35 7.06
CA GLU A 101 -30.00 -8.25 6.35
C GLU A 101 -29.03 -8.77 5.29
N LEU A 102 -28.10 -9.67 5.64
CA LEU A 102 -27.09 -10.23 4.71
C LEU A 102 -27.72 -10.90 3.49
N LEU A 103 -28.77 -11.70 3.71
CA LEU A 103 -29.48 -12.39 2.63
C LEU A 103 -30.30 -11.44 1.74
N THR A 104 -30.52 -10.19 2.17
CA THR A 104 -31.25 -9.17 1.42
C THR A 104 -30.37 -8.02 0.93
N VAL A 105 -29.10 -7.94 1.33
CA VAL A 105 -28.12 -6.89 0.95
C VAL A 105 -28.05 -6.71 -0.57
N GLN A 106 -28.11 -7.81 -1.33
CA GLN A 106 -28.06 -7.77 -2.77
C GLN A 106 -29.09 -8.71 -3.40
N PRO A 107 -30.16 -8.16 -4.01
CA PRO A 107 -31.17 -8.96 -4.68
C PRO A 107 -30.56 -9.85 -5.77
N GLY A 108 -30.96 -11.13 -5.79
CA GLY A 108 -30.53 -12.10 -6.79
C GLY A 108 -29.22 -12.85 -6.46
N THR A 109 -28.57 -12.56 -5.34
CA THR A 109 -27.41 -13.34 -4.89
C THR A 109 -27.86 -14.65 -4.24
N HIS A 110 -27.23 -15.75 -4.62
CA HIS A 110 -27.51 -17.08 -4.06
C HIS A 110 -27.13 -17.14 -2.56
N PRO A 111 -27.94 -17.75 -1.67
CA PRO A 111 -27.63 -17.84 -0.24
C PRO A 111 -26.25 -18.45 0.04
N GLN A 112 -25.88 -19.53 -0.65
CA GLN A 112 -24.55 -20.15 -0.49
C GLN A 112 -23.40 -19.20 -0.87
N GLN A 113 -23.58 -18.37 -1.88
CA GLN A 113 -22.58 -17.37 -2.27
C GLN A 113 -22.40 -16.30 -1.17
N VAL A 114 -23.48 -15.92 -0.47
CA VAL A 114 -23.39 -15.02 0.69
C VAL A 114 -22.59 -15.70 1.80
N LEU A 115 -22.92 -16.96 2.13
CA LEU A 115 -22.22 -17.73 3.16
C LEU A 115 -20.72 -17.87 2.84
N ASP A 116 -20.36 -18.21 1.60
CA ASP A 116 -18.97 -18.41 1.20
C ASP A 116 -18.15 -17.12 1.34
N ILE A 117 -18.70 -15.98 0.90
CA ILE A 117 -18.01 -14.68 1.02
C ILE A 117 -17.90 -14.24 2.48
N VAL A 118 -18.97 -14.41 3.27
CA VAL A 118 -18.97 -14.09 4.71
C VAL A 118 -17.95 -14.95 5.45
N SER A 119 -17.90 -16.25 5.17
CA SER A 119 -16.95 -17.19 5.76
C SER A 119 -15.51 -16.74 5.54
N GLU A 120 -15.16 -16.30 4.32
CA GLU A 120 -13.82 -15.79 4.01
C GLU A 120 -13.47 -14.53 4.81
N LEU A 121 -14.45 -13.63 5.05
CA LEU A 121 -14.24 -12.43 5.86
C LEU A 121 -14.08 -12.77 7.35
N ILE A 122 -14.87 -13.72 7.86
CA ILE A 122 -14.73 -14.23 9.24
C ILE A 122 -13.35 -14.89 9.42
N LEU A 123 -12.89 -15.70 8.45
CA LEU A 123 -11.57 -16.33 8.48
C LEU A 123 -10.41 -15.33 8.44
N LEU A 124 -10.63 -14.12 7.94
CA LEU A 124 -9.69 -12.99 8.03
C LEU A 124 -9.70 -12.29 9.39
N GLY A 125 -10.53 -12.77 10.33
CA GLY A 125 -10.66 -12.25 11.68
C GLY A 125 -11.59 -11.04 11.78
N VAL A 126 -12.43 -10.78 10.77
CA VAL A 126 -13.43 -9.71 10.86
C VAL A 126 -14.62 -10.22 11.67
N ASN A 127 -15.04 -9.47 12.68
CA ASN A 127 -16.20 -9.85 13.48
C ASN A 127 -17.50 -9.75 12.66
N PRO A 128 -18.56 -10.50 13.02
CA PRO A 128 -19.85 -10.52 12.31
C PRO A 128 -20.44 -9.13 12.01
N GLU A 129 -20.57 -8.27 13.02
CA GLU A 129 -21.15 -6.93 12.87
C GLU A 129 -20.40 -6.06 11.82
N PRO A 130 -19.05 -5.90 11.89
CA PRO A 130 -18.30 -5.26 10.82
C PRO A 130 -18.44 -5.88 9.42
N VAL A 131 -18.66 -7.18 9.31
CA VAL A 131 -18.92 -7.84 8.01
C VAL A 131 -20.22 -7.32 7.41
N CYS A 132 -21.30 -7.27 8.20
CA CYS A 132 -22.59 -6.71 7.77
C CYS A 132 -22.44 -5.26 7.30
N VAL A 133 -21.76 -4.41 8.07
CA VAL A 133 -21.52 -3.01 7.70
C VAL A 133 -20.72 -2.89 6.40
N ALA A 134 -19.67 -3.70 6.23
CA ALA A 134 -18.85 -3.69 5.03
C ALA A 134 -19.64 -4.14 3.79
N LEU A 135 -20.42 -5.22 3.89
CA LEU A 135 -21.21 -5.74 2.77
C LEU A 135 -22.40 -4.84 2.42
N LYS A 136 -23.06 -4.21 3.40
CA LYS A 136 -24.07 -3.18 3.15
C LYS A 136 -23.51 -1.98 2.39
N LYS A 137 -22.30 -1.53 2.75
CA LYS A 137 -21.60 -0.42 2.09
C LYS A 137 -21.06 -0.82 0.71
N SER A 138 -20.77 -2.09 0.49
CA SER A 138 -20.15 -2.60 -0.74
C SER A 138 -20.79 -3.92 -1.17
N PRO A 139 -22.06 -3.91 -1.59
CA PRO A 139 -22.81 -5.12 -1.94
C PRO A 139 -22.22 -5.83 -3.16
N GLN A 140 -21.47 -5.13 -4.01
CA GLN A 140 -20.77 -5.71 -5.16
C GLN A 140 -19.75 -6.79 -4.78
N LEU A 141 -19.29 -6.84 -3.52
CA LEU A 141 -18.39 -7.89 -3.04
C LEU A 141 -19.03 -9.28 -3.09
N LEU A 142 -20.35 -9.36 -2.94
CA LEU A 142 -21.09 -10.62 -3.01
C LEU A 142 -21.12 -11.22 -4.44
N LYS A 143 -20.82 -10.42 -5.47
CA LYS A 143 -20.71 -10.88 -6.86
C LYS A 143 -19.34 -11.47 -7.20
N LEU A 144 -18.38 -11.41 -6.28
CA LEU A 144 -17.03 -11.89 -6.55
C LEU A 144 -17.00 -13.42 -6.58
N PRO A 145 -16.27 -14.05 -7.52
CA PRO A 145 -16.05 -15.49 -7.46
C PRO A 145 -15.38 -15.87 -6.14
N VAL A 146 -15.88 -16.89 -5.45
CA VAL A 146 -15.38 -17.34 -4.14
C VAL A 146 -13.87 -17.64 -4.18
N MET A 147 -13.38 -18.23 -5.27
CA MET A 147 -11.95 -18.49 -5.47
C MET A 147 -11.10 -17.21 -5.51
N HIS A 148 -11.67 -16.14 -6.07
CA HIS A 148 -11.01 -14.84 -6.10
C HIS A 148 -10.92 -14.24 -4.70
N MET A 149 -11.99 -14.38 -3.91
CA MET A 149 -12.02 -14.00 -2.50
C MET A 149 -10.98 -14.79 -1.69
N LYS A 150 -10.95 -16.12 -1.79
CA LYS A 150 -9.95 -16.99 -1.15
C LYS A 150 -8.51 -16.58 -1.46
N LYS A 151 -8.20 -16.36 -2.74
CA LYS A 151 -6.87 -15.91 -3.18
C LYS A 151 -6.52 -14.54 -2.59
N ARG A 152 -7.48 -13.61 -2.58
CA ARG A 152 -7.31 -12.29 -1.99
C ARG A 152 -7.09 -12.37 -0.47
N SER A 153 -7.90 -13.15 0.25
CA SER A 153 -7.76 -13.41 1.68
C SER A 153 -6.37 -13.93 2.03
N SER A 154 -5.88 -14.93 1.28
CA SER A 154 -4.52 -15.47 1.44
C SER A 154 -3.45 -14.40 1.26
N TYR A 155 -3.59 -13.55 0.24
CA TYR A 155 -2.65 -12.46 -0.01
C TYR A 155 -2.67 -11.40 1.10
N LEU A 156 -3.85 -11.01 1.59
CA LEU A 156 -3.96 -10.05 2.70
C LEU A 156 -3.35 -10.60 3.99
N ARG A 157 -3.52 -11.90 4.26
CA ARG A 157 -2.85 -12.56 5.40
C ARG A 157 -1.32 -12.49 5.27
N LYS A 158 -0.77 -12.69 4.07
CA LYS A 158 0.68 -12.53 3.80
C LYS A 158 1.19 -11.11 4.02
N LEU A 159 0.33 -10.10 3.84
CA LEU A 159 0.62 -8.70 4.17
C LEU A 159 0.45 -8.37 5.67
N GLY A 160 0.08 -9.35 6.50
CA GLY A 160 -0.16 -9.18 7.92
C GLY A 160 -1.51 -8.54 8.26
N LEU A 161 -2.44 -8.47 7.30
CA LEU A 161 -3.79 -7.90 7.46
C LEU A 161 -4.83 -8.96 7.89
N GLY A 162 -4.41 -10.02 8.58
CA GLY A 162 -5.31 -10.97 9.23
C GLY A 162 -5.67 -10.54 10.66
N GLU A 163 -6.28 -11.46 11.42
CA GLU A 163 -6.44 -11.36 12.88
C GLU A 163 -7.16 -10.07 13.32
N GLY A 164 -8.17 -9.62 12.57
CA GLY A 164 -8.99 -8.46 12.93
C GLY A 164 -8.45 -7.09 12.52
N LYS A 165 -7.25 -7.02 11.93
CA LYS A 165 -6.70 -5.76 11.37
C LYS A 165 -7.43 -5.30 10.11
N LEU A 166 -8.34 -6.09 9.57
CA LEU A 166 -9.04 -5.76 8.32
C LEU A 166 -10.29 -4.89 8.54
N ARG A 167 -10.82 -4.79 9.77
CA ARG A 167 -12.05 -4.02 10.05
C ARG A 167 -11.98 -2.57 9.56
N ARG A 168 -10.92 -1.84 9.95
CA ARG A 168 -10.73 -0.43 9.53
C ARG A 168 -10.51 -0.33 8.03
N VAL A 169 -9.78 -1.29 7.47
CA VAL A 169 -9.48 -1.35 6.03
C VAL A 169 -10.76 -1.51 5.21
N LEU A 170 -11.65 -2.45 5.54
CA LEU A 170 -12.90 -2.65 4.81
C LEU A 170 -13.85 -1.46 4.93
N HIS A 171 -13.86 -0.79 6.08
CA HIS A 171 -14.66 0.41 6.27
C HIS A 171 -14.19 1.57 5.38
N CYS A 172 -12.88 1.81 5.30
CA CYS A 172 -12.30 2.95 4.58
C CYS A 172 -12.00 2.66 3.09
N CYS A 173 -11.59 1.43 2.78
CA CYS A 173 -11.07 0.96 1.50
C CYS A 173 -11.54 -0.48 1.20
N PRO A 174 -12.86 -0.71 0.99
CA PRO A 174 -13.40 -2.02 0.64
C PRO A 174 -12.87 -2.54 -0.71
N GLU A 175 -12.42 -1.64 -1.59
CA GLU A 175 -11.81 -1.97 -2.86
C GLU A 175 -10.51 -2.75 -2.69
N ILE A 176 -9.95 -2.86 -1.48
CA ILE A 176 -8.82 -3.76 -1.21
C ILE A 176 -9.15 -5.21 -1.60
N LEU A 177 -10.43 -5.59 -1.66
CA LEU A 177 -10.85 -6.91 -2.09
C LEU A 177 -10.92 -7.07 -3.61
N THR A 178 -11.02 -5.97 -4.36
CA THR A 178 -11.26 -5.97 -5.82
C THR A 178 -10.14 -5.34 -6.65
N MET A 179 -9.35 -4.41 -6.07
CA MET A 179 -8.26 -3.71 -6.75
C MET A 179 -7.20 -4.69 -7.26
N ARG A 180 -6.41 -4.27 -8.26
CA ARG A 180 -5.39 -5.16 -8.84
C ARG A 180 -4.31 -5.45 -7.81
N GLN A 181 -3.91 -6.71 -7.71
CA GLN A 181 -2.86 -7.11 -6.76
C GLN A 181 -1.54 -6.37 -7.00
N ARG A 182 -1.23 -6.03 -8.26
CA ARG A 182 -0.04 -5.23 -8.63
C ARG A 182 -0.05 -3.85 -7.99
N ASP A 183 -1.21 -3.20 -7.87
CA ASP A 183 -1.31 -1.86 -7.32
C ASP A 183 -1.00 -1.89 -5.80
N ILE A 184 -1.57 -2.85 -5.07
CA ILE A 184 -1.23 -3.10 -3.65
C ILE A 184 0.27 -3.39 -3.50
N ALA A 185 0.83 -4.26 -4.36
CA ALA A 185 2.23 -4.62 -4.32
C ALA A 185 3.15 -3.43 -4.59
N ASN A 186 2.76 -2.52 -5.50
CA ASN A 186 3.50 -1.29 -5.78
C ASN A 186 3.53 -0.36 -4.56
N THR A 187 2.39 -0.14 -3.90
CA THR A 187 2.32 0.65 -2.65
C THR A 187 3.21 0.05 -1.57
N VAL A 188 3.13 -1.27 -1.35
CA VAL A 188 4.00 -1.98 -0.40
C VAL A 188 5.48 -1.82 -0.77
N ARG A 189 5.82 -1.90 -2.05
CA ARG A 189 7.18 -1.71 -2.55
C ARG A 189 7.69 -0.29 -2.29
N VAL A 190 6.87 0.74 -2.51
CA VAL A 190 7.25 2.13 -2.21
C VAL A 190 7.50 2.31 -0.72
N LEU A 191 6.59 1.83 0.14
CA LEU A 191 6.74 1.95 1.58
C LEU A 191 7.99 1.21 2.10
N ARG A 192 8.27 0.01 1.58
CA ARG A 192 9.40 -0.81 2.03
C ARG A 192 10.73 -0.36 1.42
N ASP A 193 10.80 -0.24 0.10
CA ASP A 193 12.07 -0.11 -0.62
C ASP A 193 12.52 1.35 -0.75
N LYS A 194 11.56 2.28 -0.93
CA LYS A 194 11.88 3.71 -1.06
C LYS A 194 11.79 4.45 0.27
N CYS A 195 10.76 4.15 1.08
CA CYS A 195 10.56 4.80 2.37
C CYS A 195 11.24 4.06 3.54
N LEU A 196 11.80 2.87 3.29
CA LEU A 196 12.57 2.08 4.27
C LEU A 196 11.78 1.68 5.54
N PHE A 197 10.46 1.55 5.44
CA PHE A 197 9.66 0.99 6.54
C PHE A 197 9.91 -0.52 6.68
N THR A 198 9.93 -1.02 7.91
CA THR A 198 9.96 -2.45 8.18
C THR A 198 8.66 -3.12 7.74
N VAL A 199 8.67 -4.44 7.52
CA VAL A 199 7.46 -5.21 7.17
C VAL A 199 6.33 -4.96 8.17
N GLN A 200 6.64 -4.95 9.46
CA GLN A 200 5.67 -4.68 10.51
C GLN A 200 5.10 -3.25 10.44
N GLN A 201 5.95 -2.26 10.17
CA GLN A 201 5.50 -0.88 9.98
C GLN A 201 4.62 -0.73 8.74
N VAL A 202 4.95 -1.41 7.64
CA VAL A 202 4.11 -1.43 6.43
C VAL A 202 2.75 -2.03 6.73
N THR A 203 2.67 -3.17 7.42
CA THR A 203 1.38 -3.76 7.85
C THR A 203 0.57 -2.75 8.68
N GLU A 204 1.23 -2.06 9.62
CA GLU A 204 0.54 -1.09 10.47
C GLU A 204 0.08 0.14 9.70
N ILE A 205 0.85 0.61 8.71
CA ILE A 205 0.45 1.67 7.80
C ILE A 205 -0.77 1.25 6.99
N LEU A 206 -0.78 0.04 6.40
CA LEU A 206 -1.92 -0.45 5.62
C LEU A 206 -3.19 -0.58 6.48
N HIS A 207 -3.06 -1.01 7.72
CA HIS A 207 -4.15 -1.11 8.69
C HIS A 207 -4.70 0.26 9.11
N ARG A 208 -3.81 1.19 9.50
CA ARG A 208 -4.20 2.48 10.10
C ARG A 208 -4.48 3.57 9.07
N CYS A 209 -3.83 3.50 7.91
CA CYS A 209 -3.94 4.47 6.82
C CYS A 209 -4.37 3.79 5.51
N PRO A 210 -5.54 3.13 5.40
CA PRO A 210 -5.91 2.39 4.19
C PRO A 210 -5.96 3.22 2.89
N TYR A 211 -6.08 4.55 3.02
CA TYR A 211 -6.13 5.48 1.88
C TYR A 211 -4.84 5.51 1.06
N VAL A 212 -3.69 5.12 1.63
CA VAL A 212 -2.41 5.04 0.89
C VAL A 212 -2.47 4.07 -0.29
N LEU A 213 -3.43 3.13 -0.29
CA LEU A 213 -3.65 2.19 -1.40
C LEU A 213 -4.31 2.84 -2.63
N ARG A 214 -4.87 4.05 -2.47
CA ARG A 214 -5.52 4.82 -3.55
C ARG A 214 -4.66 5.99 -4.02
N GLU A 215 -3.55 6.25 -3.35
CA GLU A 215 -2.66 7.36 -3.69
C GLU A 215 -1.69 6.96 -4.80
N ASP A 216 -1.24 7.96 -5.56
CA ASP A 216 -0.13 7.78 -6.49
C ASP A 216 1.12 7.36 -5.70
N PRO A 217 1.83 6.29 -6.13
CA PRO A 217 3.11 5.90 -5.56
C PRO A 217 4.14 7.03 -5.40
N GLY A 218 4.20 7.98 -6.34
CA GLY A 218 5.10 9.15 -6.29
C GLY A 218 4.67 10.15 -5.22
N GLU A 219 3.38 10.47 -5.15
CA GLU A 219 2.81 11.34 -4.11
C GLU A 219 2.99 10.74 -2.71
N LEU A 220 2.81 9.42 -2.56
CA LEU A 220 3.02 8.72 -1.30
C LEU A 220 4.49 8.81 -0.85
N GLU A 221 5.43 8.62 -1.78
CA GLU A 221 6.86 8.78 -1.52
C GLU A 221 7.19 10.22 -1.12
N TYR A 222 6.72 11.21 -1.88
CA TYR A 222 6.92 12.63 -1.58
C TYR A 222 6.36 13.01 -0.21
N LYS A 223 5.17 12.52 0.14
CA LYS A 223 4.56 12.75 1.45
C LYS A 223 5.42 12.20 2.59
N PHE A 224 5.98 11.01 2.43
CA PHE A 224 6.92 10.45 3.39
C PHE A 224 8.21 11.28 3.48
N GLN A 225 8.78 11.67 2.33
CA GLN A 225 9.99 12.50 2.28
C GLN A 225 9.78 13.85 2.98
N TYR A 226 8.62 14.48 2.78
CA TYR A 226 8.26 15.71 3.49
C TYR A 226 8.23 15.48 5.01
N ALA A 227 7.59 14.40 5.47
CA ALA A 227 7.59 14.05 6.90
C ALA A 227 9.00 13.86 7.45
N TYR A 228 9.82 13.07 6.74
CA TYR A 228 11.11 12.63 7.24
C TYR A 228 12.18 13.71 7.15
N PHE A 229 12.34 14.35 5.99
CA PHE A 229 13.40 15.32 5.73
C PHE A 229 12.98 16.74 6.08
N ARG A 230 11.75 17.15 5.75
CA ARG A 230 11.30 18.55 5.94
C ARG A 230 10.80 18.81 7.36
N MET A 231 10.03 17.89 7.92
CA MET A 231 9.49 17.99 9.28
C MET A 231 10.37 17.33 10.35
N GLY A 232 11.31 16.47 9.96
CA GLY A 232 12.18 15.71 10.88
C GLY A 232 11.46 14.60 11.67
N VAL A 233 10.36 14.07 11.13
CA VAL A 233 9.55 13.01 11.76
C VAL A 233 10.13 11.64 11.44
N LYS A 234 10.48 10.86 12.47
CA LYS A 234 11.04 9.51 12.33
C LYS A 234 9.97 8.48 11.93
N HIS A 235 10.38 7.37 11.30
CA HIS A 235 9.48 6.29 10.86
C HIS A 235 8.49 5.83 11.92
N ALA A 236 8.96 5.61 13.16
CA ALA A 236 8.10 5.17 14.25
C ALA A 236 6.96 6.16 14.54
N ASP A 237 7.24 7.47 14.46
CA ASP A 237 6.24 8.52 14.68
C ASP A 237 5.31 8.69 13.50
N VAL A 238 5.80 8.53 12.25
CA VAL A 238 4.95 8.50 11.05
C VAL A 238 3.86 7.42 11.19
N VAL A 239 4.25 6.21 11.62
CA VAL A 239 3.31 5.10 11.83
C VAL A 239 2.39 5.33 13.02
N ARG A 240 2.97 5.71 14.18
CA ARG A 240 2.23 5.87 15.44
C ARG A 240 1.15 6.94 15.39
N THR A 241 1.36 7.98 14.56
CA THR A 241 0.47 9.15 14.45
C THR A 241 -0.46 9.12 13.25
N ASP A 242 -0.47 8.00 12.50
CA ASP A 242 -1.27 7.80 11.29
C ASP A 242 -0.95 8.87 10.24
N PHE A 243 0.28 9.38 10.19
CA PHE A 243 0.64 10.59 9.43
C PHE A 243 0.26 10.48 7.95
N LEU A 244 0.46 9.30 7.35
CA LEU A 244 0.20 9.08 5.92
C LEU A 244 -1.28 9.12 5.55
N GLN A 245 -2.21 9.13 6.52
CA GLN A 245 -3.64 9.23 6.25
C GLN A 245 -4.08 10.64 5.80
N TYR A 246 -3.26 11.67 6.03
CA TYR A 246 -3.57 13.05 5.68
C TYR A 246 -3.04 13.40 4.30
N SER A 247 -3.70 14.32 3.60
CA SER A 247 -3.21 14.84 2.32
C SER A 247 -1.94 15.67 2.51
N ILE A 248 -1.06 15.65 1.51
CA ILE A 248 0.16 16.46 1.53
C ILE A 248 -0.17 17.96 1.65
N THR A 249 -1.21 18.44 0.97
CA THR A 249 -1.70 19.83 1.05
C THR A 249 -2.03 20.23 2.49
N LYS A 250 -2.81 19.40 3.22
CA LYS A 250 -3.15 19.69 4.63
C LYS A 250 -1.89 19.74 5.50
N THR A 251 -0.97 18.81 5.28
CA THR A 251 0.30 18.74 6.00
C THR A 251 1.14 19.99 5.76
N ARG A 252 1.34 20.40 4.50
CA ARG A 252 2.10 21.59 4.13
C ARG A 252 1.48 22.85 4.72
N GLN A 253 0.17 23.05 4.55
CA GLN A 253 -0.53 24.21 5.08
C GLN A 253 -0.34 24.35 6.59
N ARG A 254 -0.54 23.27 7.36
CA ARG A 254 -0.43 23.36 8.83
C ARG A 254 1.02 23.44 9.32
N HIS A 255 1.92 22.67 8.73
CA HIS A 255 3.33 22.67 9.11
C HIS A 255 4.01 23.99 8.76
N THR A 256 3.92 24.45 7.51
CA THR A 256 4.56 25.70 7.06
C THR A 256 3.99 26.90 7.81
N PHE A 257 2.69 26.90 8.13
CA PHE A 257 2.11 27.96 8.95
C PHE A 257 2.73 28.02 10.35
N LEU A 258 2.83 26.88 11.05
CA LEU A 258 3.46 26.84 12.37
C LEU A 258 4.94 27.20 12.32
N GLU A 259 5.66 26.81 11.27
CA GLU A 259 7.05 27.18 11.09
C GLU A 259 7.22 28.70 10.94
N ARG A 260 6.40 29.34 10.09
CA ARG A 260 6.43 30.81 9.90
C ARG A 260 6.02 31.58 11.16
N LEU A 261 5.19 30.98 12.01
CA LEU A 261 4.85 31.52 13.33
C LEU A 261 5.93 31.26 14.39
N GLY A 262 7.00 30.54 14.07
CA GLY A 262 8.03 30.12 15.03
C GLY A 262 7.54 29.10 16.06
N ARG A 263 6.41 28.43 15.79
CA ARG A 263 5.77 27.42 16.66
C ARG A 263 6.12 25.98 16.27
N TYR A 264 6.82 25.80 15.16
CA TYR A 264 7.40 24.54 14.77
C TYR A 264 8.83 24.77 14.32
N GLN A 265 9.76 23.98 14.83
CA GLN A 265 11.15 23.99 14.43
C GLN A 265 11.52 22.62 13.89
N THR A 266 12.09 22.54 12.68
CA THR A 266 12.63 21.26 12.20
C THR A 266 13.71 20.76 13.17
N PRO A 267 13.59 19.53 13.71
CA PRO A 267 14.56 18.98 14.64
C PRO A 267 15.98 18.93 14.04
N ASP A 268 16.99 19.14 14.88
CA ASP A 268 18.39 19.06 14.47
C ASP A 268 18.84 17.60 14.19
N LYS A 269 20.14 17.41 13.89
CA LYS A 269 20.71 16.07 13.63
C LYS A 269 20.54 15.08 14.80
N LYS A 270 20.34 15.57 16.02
CA LYS A 270 20.10 14.76 17.23
C LYS A 270 18.60 14.58 17.49
N GLY A 271 17.74 15.20 16.69
CA GLY A 271 16.28 15.21 16.87
C GLY A 271 15.83 16.18 17.96
N GLN A 272 16.64 17.19 18.28
CA GLN A 272 16.34 18.19 19.31
C GLN A 272 15.83 19.49 18.70
N THR A 273 15.03 20.22 19.47
CA THR A 273 14.49 21.54 19.15
C THR A 273 14.74 22.46 20.35
N GLN A 274 14.83 23.76 20.12
CA GLN A 274 15.01 24.74 21.22
C GLN A 274 13.75 24.81 22.08
N VAL A 275 12.59 24.76 21.44
CA VAL A 275 11.28 24.67 22.07
C VAL A 275 10.60 23.40 21.55
N PRO A 276 10.04 22.55 22.42
CA PRO A 276 9.36 21.34 21.99
C PRO A 276 8.24 21.64 21.00
N ASN A 277 8.28 20.98 19.84
CA ASN A 277 7.22 21.09 18.84
C ASN A 277 5.89 20.56 19.37
N PRO A 278 4.74 21.09 18.88
CA PRO A 278 3.43 20.49 19.11
C PRO A 278 3.39 19.05 18.63
N LEU A 279 2.54 18.23 19.27
CA LEU A 279 2.36 16.83 18.86
C LEU A 279 1.70 16.76 17.49
N LEU A 280 2.12 15.81 16.64
CA LEU A 280 1.56 15.63 15.30
C LEU A 280 0.03 15.44 15.29
N ARG A 281 -0.55 14.85 16.34
CA ARG A 281 -2.01 14.73 16.48
C ARG A 281 -2.69 16.09 16.65
N ASP A 282 -2.07 17.02 17.37
CA ASP A 282 -2.57 18.37 17.62
C ASP A 282 -2.34 19.29 16.40
N ILE A 283 -1.51 18.84 15.46
CA ILE A 283 -1.30 19.49 14.15
C ILE A 283 -2.29 18.92 13.13
N LEU A 284 -2.34 17.60 12.92
CA LEU A 284 -3.00 17.00 11.75
C LEU A 284 -4.35 16.33 12.04
N ARG A 285 -4.55 15.75 13.24
CA ARG A 285 -5.75 14.97 13.55
C ARG A 285 -6.95 15.87 13.89
N VAL A 286 -6.69 16.95 14.61
CA VAL A 286 -7.72 17.89 15.08
C VAL A 286 -8.37 18.67 13.94
N SER A 287 -9.56 19.22 14.21
CA SER A 287 -10.25 20.13 13.30
C SER A 287 -9.41 21.39 13.02
N GLU A 288 -9.73 22.12 11.95
CA GLU A 288 -9.02 23.38 11.66
C GLU A 288 -9.23 24.43 12.75
N ALA A 289 -10.45 24.58 13.25
CA ALA A 289 -10.76 25.48 14.36
C ALA A 289 -9.95 25.16 15.63
N GLU A 290 -9.83 23.87 15.99
CA GLU A 290 -9.05 23.45 17.15
C GLU A 290 -7.54 23.65 16.93
N PHE A 291 -7.03 23.33 15.74
CA PHE A 291 -5.65 23.59 15.35
C PHE A 291 -5.30 25.08 15.53
N LEU A 292 -6.16 25.98 15.03
CA LEU A 292 -5.94 27.41 15.13
C LEU A 292 -6.04 27.93 16.57
N ALA A 293 -7.06 27.50 17.31
CA ALA A 293 -7.30 27.96 18.67
C ALA A 293 -6.25 27.48 19.68
N ARG A 294 -5.76 26.24 19.54
CA ARG A 294 -4.90 25.59 20.54
C ARG A 294 -3.43 25.48 20.13
N THR A 295 -3.16 25.24 18.85
CA THR A 295 -1.82 24.95 18.34
C THR A 295 -1.18 26.17 17.69
N ALA A 296 -1.84 26.77 16.70
CA ALA A 296 -1.30 27.92 15.97
C ALA A 296 -1.46 29.25 16.73
N ARG A 297 -2.50 29.38 17.57
CA ARG A 297 -2.87 30.61 18.28
C ARG A 297 -3.02 31.80 17.33
N SER A 298 -3.81 31.59 16.28
CA SER A 298 -4.06 32.56 15.20
C SER A 298 -5.53 32.48 14.76
N SER A 299 -6.02 33.50 14.05
CA SER A 299 -7.39 33.58 13.56
C SER A 299 -7.62 32.70 12.32
N ALA A 300 -8.88 32.37 12.05
CA ALA A 300 -9.26 31.66 10.82
C ALA A 300 -8.97 32.48 9.56
N GLU A 301 -9.17 33.80 9.62
CA GLU A 301 -8.93 34.71 8.51
C GLU A 301 -7.45 34.74 8.10
N GLU A 302 -6.55 34.83 9.07
CA GLU A 302 -5.09 34.77 8.82
C GLU A 302 -4.70 33.46 8.16
N PHE A 303 -5.26 32.34 8.61
CA PHE A 303 -4.95 31.03 8.03
C PHE A 303 -5.53 30.85 6.62
N GLU A 304 -6.72 31.37 6.34
CA GLU A 304 -7.30 31.34 4.99
C GLU A 304 -6.48 32.18 4.00
N VAL A 305 -6.04 33.37 4.40
CA VAL A 305 -5.14 34.19 3.58
C VAL A 305 -3.82 33.45 3.37
N PHE A 306 -3.26 32.85 4.42
CA PHE A 306 -2.04 32.06 4.32
C PHE A 306 -2.16 30.88 3.36
N LYS A 307 -3.28 30.13 3.37
CA LYS A 307 -3.50 29.01 2.43
C LYS A 307 -3.45 29.47 0.97
N LYS A 308 -3.99 30.65 0.65
CA LYS A 308 -3.94 31.24 -0.70
C LYS A 308 -2.54 31.69 -1.08
N LEU A 309 -1.81 32.32 -0.17
CA LEU A 309 -0.43 32.73 -0.40
C LEU A 309 0.48 31.52 -0.63
N LEU A 310 0.35 30.49 0.20
CA LEU A 310 1.11 29.25 0.06
C LEU A 310 0.80 28.55 -1.27
N ALA A 311 -0.48 28.48 -1.69
CA ALA A 311 -0.83 27.89 -2.98
C ALA A 311 -0.16 28.62 -4.16
N ARG A 312 -0.12 29.96 -4.13
CA ARG A 312 0.57 30.74 -5.17
C ARG A 312 2.08 30.53 -5.17
N GLU A 313 2.71 30.45 -3.98
CA GLU A 313 4.14 30.15 -3.87
C GLU A 313 4.47 28.77 -4.47
N GLU A 314 3.59 27.78 -4.29
CA GLU A 314 3.76 26.43 -4.84
C GLU A 314 3.62 26.38 -6.38
N GLU A 315 2.84 27.29 -6.97
CA GLU A 315 2.70 27.44 -8.42
C GLU A 315 3.89 28.20 -9.04
N GLU A 316 4.50 29.12 -8.27
CA GLU A 316 5.64 29.95 -8.71
C GLU A 316 7.00 29.24 -8.57
N GLU A 317 7.12 28.16 -7.78
CA GLU A 317 8.33 27.33 -7.76
C GLU A 317 8.45 26.55 -9.08
N PRO A 318 9.40 26.87 -9.98
CA PRO A 318 9.55 26.11 -11.21
C PRO A 318 9.98 24.69 -10.87
N GLU A 319 9.29 23.69 -11.43
CA GLU A 319 9.78 22.31 -11.51
C GLU A 319 11.17 22.35 -12.16
N ASN A 320 12.22 22.30 -11.34
CA ASN A 320 13.59 22.36 -11.85
C ASN A 320 13.82 21.08 -12.67
N PRO A 321 14.06 21.17 -14.00
CA PRO A 321 14.25 19.99 -14.82
C PRO A 321 15.51 19.26 -14.35
N MET A 322 15.38 17.94 -14.14
CA MET A 322 16.50 17.02 -13.96
C MET A 322 17.57 17.29 -15.04
N PRO A 323 18.86 17.49 -14.70
CA PRO A 323 19.91 17.53 -15.71
C PRO A 323 20.19 16.11 -16.17
N GLY A 324 19.41 15.64 -17.15
CA GLY A 324 19.67 14.45 -17.95
C GLY A 324 20.17 14.87 -19.33
N ASP A 325 21.31 14.32 -19.73
CA ASP A 325 21.95 14.45 -21.06
C ASP A 325 22.41 15.85 -21.50
N LYS A 326 23.55 16.29 -20.96
CA LYS A 326 24.60 16.82 -21.85
C LYS A 326 25.44 15.63 -22.30
N SER A 327 24.99 14.95 -23.35
CA SER A 327 25.92 14.20 -24.20
C SER A 327 26.88 15.24 -24.77
N THR A 328 28.10 15.24 -24.28
CA THR A 328 29.24 15.86 -24.95
C THR A 328 29.46 15.08 -26.24
N SER A 329 28.82 15.50 -27.33
CA SER A 329 29.38 15.27 -28.65
C SER A 329 30.55 16.23 -28.78
N GLU A 330 31.75 15.69 -28.65
CA GLU A 330 32.95 16.33 -29.18
C GLU A 330 32.73 16.39 -30.69
N ASP A 331 32.32 17.55 -31.20
CA ASP A 331 32.38 17.84 -32.62
C ASP A 331 33.85 18.06 -32.97
N GLU A 332 34.38 17.14 -33.78
CA GLU A 332 35.65 17.34 -34.48
C GLU A 332 35.50 18.54 -35.43
N GLU A 333 36.22 19.63 -35.15
CA GLU A 333 36.49 20.67 -36.14
C GLU A 333 37.91 20.45 -36.69
N ASP A 334 37.95 19.84 -37.88
CA ASP A 334 39.06 19.96 -38.82
C ASP A 334 39.28 21.44 -39.16
N GLY A 335 40.50 21.92 -38.93
CA GLY A 335 40.95 23.27 -39.28
C GLY A 335 42.36 23.22 -39.82
N ASP A 336 42.47 22.92 -41.11
CA ASP A 336 43.68 22.96 -41.92
C ASP A 336 44.23 24.41 -42.01
N GLY A 337 45.53 24.60 -41.80
CA GLY A 337 46.15 25.93 -41.75
C GLY A 337 47.67 25.87 -41.67
N ALA A 338 48.31 25.87 -42.85
CA ALA A 338 49.74 25.81 -43.06
C ALA A 338 50.52 27.03 -42.54
N GLY A 339 51.77 26.78 -42.11
CA GLY A 339 52.93 27.61 -42.45
C GLY A 339 53.48 28.60 -41.42
N GLU A 340 54.81 28.64 -41.36
CA GLU A 340 55.73 29.62 -40.72
C GLU A 340 55.94 29.42 -39.21
N GLY A 341 57.14 29.34 -38.62
CA GLY A 341 58.52 29.61 -38.99
C GLY A 341 59.31 29.87 -37.69
N GLU A 342 60.63 29.67 -37.69
CA GLU A 342 61.61 30.10 -36.65
C GLU A 342 61.61 29.29 -35.32
N LEU A 343 62.72 28.77 -34.76
CA LEU A 343 64.17 28.94 -34.92
C LEU A 343 64.88 27.65 -34.45
#